data_AF-A0A936SQU8-F1
#
_entry.id   AF-A0A936SQU8-F1
#
_cell.length_a   1.000
_cell.length_b   1.000
_cell.length_c   1.000
_cell.angle_alpha   90.00
_cell.angle_beta   90.00
_cell.angle_gamma   90.00
#
_symmetry.space_group_name_H-M   'P 1'
#
loop_
_entity.id
_entity.type
_entity.pdbx_description
1 polymer ?
#
loop_
_entity_poly.entity_id
_entity_poly.type
_entity_poly.pdbx_seq_one_letter_code
_entity_poly.pdbx_strand_id
1 'polypeptide(L)'
;MKLRFGILLAILFIGAAWWCNHRARQLTGIPVQSAASIADTTPGTEIAVYGGIWTGAGEGLRIFISELRECRTRTTTKDGKMETKTDCDWIEAGRTTPAFDVVVDGQPVRVTNVDYLVTGPNRFVSTGYASRMRGFANGDGVLILGTAGPGGITAREVYGGTRAQYLSGMRAVVWLLGIAAVLSAIIGVIAAWAER
;
A
#
# COMPACT_ATOMS: atom_id res chain seq x y z
N MET A 1 35.80 -2.75 2.55
CA MET A 1 34.58 -3.44 2.06
C MET A 1 33.29 -2.74 2.53
N LYS A 2 33.25 -2.21 3.76
CA LYS A 2 32.08 -1.55 4.37
C LYS A 2 31.67 -0.21 3.75
N LEU A 3 32.62 0.59 3.26
CA LEU A 3 32.32 1.83 2.51
C LEU A 3 31.46 1.56 1.26
N ARG A 4 31.81 0.52 0.50
CA ARG A 4 31.07 0.11 -0.71
C ARG A 4 29.66 -0.36 -0.36
N PHE A 5 29.50 -1.04 0.78
CA PHE A 5 28.20 -1.48 1.28
C PHE A 5 27.29 -0.29 1.65
N GLY A 6 27.80 0.70 2.39
CA GLY A 6 27.04 1.91 2.75
C GLY A 6 26.59 2.73 1.54
N ILE A 7 27.46 2.86 0.53
CA ILE A 7 27.15 3.55 -0.73
C ILE A 7 26.08 2.79 -1.53
N LEU A 8 26.19 1.45 -1.64
CA LEU A 8 25.17 0.63 -2.32
C LEU A 8 23.81 0.74 -1.65
N LEU A 9 23.75 0.73 -0.32
CA LEU A 9 22.52 0.90 0.44
C LEU A 9 21.90 2.29 0.20
N ALA A 10 22.73 3.34 0.16
CA ALA A 10 22.27 4.69 -0.15
C ALA A 10 21.68 4.81 -1.56
N ILE A 11 22.31 4.18 -2.56
CA ILE A 11 21.80 4.15 -3.95
C ILE A 11 20.45 3.44 -4.01
N LEU A 12 20.27 2.32 -3.29
CA LEU A 12 18.99 1.62 -3.23
C LEU A 12 17.89 2.50 -2.64
N PHE A 13 18.16 3.21 -1.55
CA PHE A 13 17.20 4.14 -0.95
C PHE A 13 16.86 5.31 -1.87
N ILE A 14 17.83 5.87 -2.59
CA ILE A 14 17.59 6.94 -3.58
C ILE A 14 16.73 6.42 -4.73
N GLY A 15 16.99 5.21 -5.24
CA GLY A 15 16.18 4.58 -6.29
C GLY A 15 14.73 4.37 -5.84
N ALA A 16 14.52 3.87 -4.63
CA ALA A 16 13.18 3.72 -4.05
C ALA A 16 12.47 5.07 -3.87
N ALA A 17 13.19 6.10 -3.39
CA ALA A 17 12.63 7.44 -3.22
C ALA A 17 12.23 8.06 -4.58
N TRP A 18 13.05 7.87 -5.60
CA TRP A 18 12.74 8.30 -6.96
C TRP A 18 11.47 7.61 -7.50
N TRP A 19 11.35 6.30 -7.31
CA TRP A 19 10.15 5.54 -7.70
C TRP A 19 8.89 6.05 -7.00
N CYS A 20 8.92 6.24 -5.68
CA CYS A 20 7.79 6.78 -4.92
C CYS A 20 7.39 8.18 -5.41
N ASN A 21 8.37 9.05 -5.67
CA ASN A 21 8.12 10.39 -6.19
C ASN A 21 7.54 10.36 -7.62
N HIS A 22 8.04 9.46 -8.48
CA HIS A 22 7.50 9.27 -9.82
C HIS A 22 6.04 8.83 -9.77
N ARG A 23 5.71 7.86 -8.90
CA ARG A 23 4.34 7.39 -8.71
C ARG A 23 3.42 8.49 -8.15
N ALA A 24 3.91 9.29 -7.20
CA ALA A 24 3.16 10.44 -6.68
C ALA A 24 2.84 11.46 -7.78
N ARG A 25 3.79 11.74 -8.69
CA ARG A 25 3.59 12.63 -9.83
C ARG A 25 2.58 12.09 -10.84
N GLN A 26 2.66 10.80 -11.16
CA GLN A 26 1.65 10.15 -12.01
C GLN A 26 0.25 10.34 -11.40
N LEU A 27 0.11 10.09 -10.09
CA LEU A 27 -1.17 10.23 -9.40
C LEU A 27 -1.67 11.67 -9.29
N THR A 28 -0.78 12.66 -9.26
CA THR A 28 -1.19 14.07 -9.37
C THR A 28 -1.72 14.42 -10.77
N GLY A 29 -1.28 13.71 -11.81
CA GLY A 29 -1.76 13.88 -13.17
C GLY A 29 -3.09 13.17 -13.46
N ILE A 30 -3.44 12.12 -12.70
CA ILE A 30 -4.70 11.40 -12.86
C ILE A 30 -5.85 12.26 -12.32
N PRO A 31 -6.87 12.60 -13.13
CA PRO A 31 -8.01 13.39 -12.68
C PRO A 31 -8.88 12.57 -11.71
N VAL A 32 -9.35 13.23 -10.66
CA VAL A 32 -10.41 12.69 -9.80
C VAL A 32 -11.74 13.01 -10.46
N GLN A 33 -12.50 11.99 -10.82
CA GLN A 33 -13.76 12.11 -11.54
C GLN A 33 -14.95 12.08 -10.57
N SER A 34 -15.98 12.87 -10.89
CA SER A 34 -17.30 12.76 -10.25
C SER A 34 -18.06 11.59 -10.89
N ALA A 35 -19.14 11.14 -10.25
CA ALA A 35 -19.97 10.07 -10.84
C ALA A 35 -20.50 10.43 -12.24
N ALA A 36 -20.90 11.68 -12.44
CA ALA A 36 -21.41 12.16 -13.71
C ALA A 36 -20.34 12.17 -14.81
N SER A 37 -19.11 12.62 -14.48
CA SER A 37 -18.06 12.74 -15.48
C SER A 37 -17.47 11.39 -15.92
N ILE A 38 -17.64 10.34 -15.12
CA ILE A 38 -17.23 8.98 -15.50
C ILE A 38 -18.00 8.49 -16.73
N ALA A 39 -19.30 8.78 -16.81
CA ALA A 39 -20.14 8.35 -17.92
C ALA A 39 -19.69 8.96 -19.27
N ASP A 40 -19.18 10.18 -19.23
CA ASP A 40 -18.68 10.92 -20.40
C ASP A 40 -17.19 10.65 -20.68
N THR A 41 -16.50 9.91 -19.81
CA THR A 41 -15.08 9.62 -19.97
C THR A 41 -14.85 8.49 -20.98
N THR A 42 -13.94 8.71 -21.93
CA THR A 42 -13.54 7.68 -22.91
C THR A 42 -13.10 6.38 -22.19
N PRO A 43 -13.70 5.23 -22.50
CA PRO A 43 -13.33 3.95 -21.92
C PRO A 43 -11.82 3.67 -22.04
N GLY A 44 -11.23 3.09 -20.99
CA GLY A 44 -9.80 2.82 -20.91
C GLY A 44 -8.94 3.99 -20.43
N THR A 45 -9.51 5.19 -20.27
CA THR A 45 -8.80 6.35 -19.72
C THR A 45 -8.49 6.16 -18.24
N GLU A 46 -7.26 6.44 -17.81
CA GLU A 46 -6.87 6.33 -16.40
C GLU A 46 -7.53 7.43 -15.57
N ILE A 47 -8.28 7.03 -14.55
CA ILE A 47 -9.05 7.91 -13.69
C ILE A 47 -8.89 7.50 -12.23
N ALA A 48 -9.13 8.47 -11.35
CA ALA A 48 -9.25 8.25 -9.93
C ALA A 48 -10.68 8.57 -9.49
N VAL A 49 -11.21 7.79 -8.56
CA VAL A 49 -12.53 8.00 -7.97
C VAL A 49 -12.39 7.97 -6.46
N TYR A 50 -12.99 8.92 -5.76
CA TYR A 50 -12.99 8.95 -4.30
C TYR A 50 -14.42 8.93 -3.78
N GLY A 51 -14.67 8.08 -2.79
CA GLY A 51 -15.99 8.00 -2.18
C GLY A 51 -16.05 6.98 -1.05
N GLY A 52 -17.21 6.88 -0.41
CA GLY A 52 -17.46 5.88 0.62
C GLY A 52 -17.93 4.58 0.01
N ILE A 53 -17.44 3.42 0.49
CA ILE A 53 -17.96 2.12 0.06
C ILE A 53 -19.46 2.05 0.35
N TRP A 54 -20.25 1.88 -0.70
CA TRP A 54 -21.71 1.86 -0.66
C TRP A 54 -22.27 0.46 -0.47
N THR A 55 -23.47 0.42 0.10
CA THR A 55 -24.06 -0.73 0.79
C THR A 55 -25.24 -1.35 0.06
N GLY A 56 -25.20 -2.68 -0.03
CA GLY A 56 -26.33 -3.51 0.45
C GLY A 56 -26.17 -3.85 1.93
N ALA A 57 -27.11 -4.60 2.52
CA ALA A 57 -27.06 -5.02 3.93
C ALA A 57 -25.87 -5.94 4.25
N GLY A 58 -25.25 -5.74 5.44
CA GLY A 58 -24.21 -6.62 5.98
C GLY A 58 -23.24 -5.92 6.93
N GLU A 59 -22.89 -6.60 8.03
CA GLU A 59 -21.83 -6.19 8.95
C GLU A 59 -20.47 -6.79 8.52
N GLY A 60 -19.36 -6.12 8.84
CA GLY A 60 -18.00 -6.63 8.63
C GLY A 60 -17.25 -6.05 7.42
N LEU A 61 -16.07 -6.62 7.14
CA LEU A 61 -15.24 -6.23 6.00
C LEU A 61 -15.84 -6.77 4.70
N ARG A 62 -15.88 -5.94 3.66
CA ARG A 62 -16.42 -6.27 2.32
C ARG A 62 -15.32 -6.60 1.34
N ILE A 63 -14.24 -5.86 1.45
CA ILE A 63 -13.01 -6.02 0.68
C ILE A 63 -11.96 -6.38 1.69
N PHE A 64 -11.38 -7.58 1.62
CA PHE A 64 -10.40 -7.98 2.61
C PHE A 64 -9.37 -8.96 2.08
N ILE A 65 -8.22 -8.97 2.76
CA ILE A 65 -7.16 -9.96 2.65
C ILE A 65 -7.13 -10.72 3.96
N SER A 66 -7.24 -12.04 3.86
CA SER A 66 -7.04 -12.97 4.96
C SER A 66 -5.55 -13.20 5.15
N GLU A 67 -5.08 -13.05 6.38
CA GLU A 67 -3.68 -13.18 6.74
C GLU A 67 -3.50 -14.23 7.84
N LEU A 68 -2.43 -15.02 7.72
CA LEU A 68 -1.96 -15.93 8.75
C LEU A 68 -0.63 -15.43 9.31
N ARG A 69 -0.42 -15.62 10.60
CA ARG A 69 0.86 -15.30 11.23
C ARG A 69 1.78 -16.50 11.12
N GLU A 70 2.85 -16.36 10.33
CA GLU A 70 3.92 -17.33 10.22
C GLU A 70 5.11 -16.86 11.07
N CYS A 71 5.62 -17.72 11.95
CA CYS A 71 6.80 -17.42 12.77
C CYS A 71 7.95 -18.34 12.40
N ARG A 72 9.12 -17.76 12.11
CA ARG A 72 10.36 -18.48 11.85
C ARG A 72 11.32 -18.29 13.01
N THR A 73 11.73 -19.39 13.60
CA THR A 73 12.74 -19.40 14.64
C THR A 73 14.10 -19.74 14.04
N ARG A 74 15.07 -18.85 14.22
CA ARG A 74 16.46 -19.08 13.85
C ARG A 74 17.29 -19.15 15.12
N THR A 75 18.02 -20.25 15.26
CA THR A 75 19.03 -20.39 16.31
C THR A 75 20.41 -20.20 15.71
N THR A 76 21.19 -19.31 16.30
CA THR A 76 22.54 -18.99 15.83
C THR A 76 23.49 -19.08 17.01
N THR A 77 24.61 -19.78 16.84
CA THR A 77 25.66 -19.82 17.86
C THR A 77 26.64 -18.70 17.59
N LYS A 78 26.76 -17.76 18.53
CA LYS A 78 27.68 -16.64 18.47
C LYS A 78 28.52 -16.63 19.74
N ASP A 79 29.85 -16.66 19.59
CA ASP A 79 30.80 -16.68 20.72
C ASP A 79 30.53 -17.80 21.74
N GLY A 80 30.14 -18.99 21.25
CA GLY A 80 29.81 -20.15 22.09
C GLY A 80 28.47 -20.06 22.83
N LYS A 81 27.72 -18.96 22.67
CA LYS A 81 26.36 -18.80 23.21
C LYS A 81 25.33 -19.06 22.13
N MET A 82 24.26 -19.75 22.50
CA MET A 82 23.13 -20.03 21.62
C MET A 82 22.15 -18.86 21.69
N GLU A 83 21.98 -18.13 20.59
CA GLU A 83 20.99 -17.07 20.46
C GLU A 83 19.80 -17.57 19.63
N THR A 84 18.60 -17.49 20.19
CA THR A 84 17.36 -17.84 19.50
C THR A 84 16.59 -16.57 19.17
N LYS A 85 16.30 -16.36 17.88
CA LYS A 85 15.47 -15.26 17.39
C LYS A 85 14.24 -15.83 16.71
N THR A 86 13.06 -15.35 17.11
CA THR A 86 11.80 -15.68 16.44
C THR A 86 11.27 -14.43 15.75
N ASP A 87 11.18 -14.49 14.44
CA ASP A 87 10.61 -13.44 13.61
C ASP A 87 9.24 -13.90 13.12
N CYS A 88 8.21 -13.08 13.31
CA CYS A 88 6.84 -13.41 12.89
C CYS A 88 6.33 -12.39 11.88
N ASP A 89 5.85 -12.90 10.76
CA ASP A 89 5.28 -12.11 9.68
C ASP A 89 3.82 -12.48 9.44
N TRP A 90 3.03 -11.52 8.98
CA TRP A 90 1.69 -11.77 8.49
C TRP A 90 1.76 -12.04 7.00
N ILE A 91 1.39 -13.25 6.60
CA ILE A 91 1.39 -13.71 5.21
C ILE A 91 -0.04 -13.73 4.67
N GLU A 92 -0.22 -13.33 3.42
CA GLU A 92 -1.50 -13.42 2.73
C GLU A 92 -1.87 -14.90 2.52
N ALA A 93 -2.98 -15.32 3.10
CA ALA A 93 -3.54 -16.67 2.98
C ALA A 93 -4.71 -16.74 2.00
N GLY A 94 -5.34 -15.59 1.72
CA GLY A 94 -6.40 -15.48 0.73
C GLY A 94 -6.88 -14.05 0.57
N ARG A 95 -7.64 -13.79 -0.49
CA ARG A 95 -8.15 -12.47 -0.82
C ARG A 95 -9.61 -12.53 -1.25
N THR A 96 -10.38 -11.54 -0.85
CA THR A 96 -11.76 -11.31 -1.26
C THR A 96 -11.88 -9.87 -1.73
N THR A 97 -11.77 -9.68 -3.04
CA THR A 97 -11.84 -8.39 -3.74
C THR A 97 -12.97 -8.42 -4.78
N PRO A 98 -14.23 -8.55 -4.34
CA PRO A 98 -15.36 -8.57 -5.25
C PRO A 98 -15.57 -7.20 -5.89
N ALA A 99 -16.35 -7.19 -6.95
CA ALA A 99 -16.92 -5.97 -7.49
C ALA A 99 -17.89 -5.33 -6.46
N PHE A 100 -17.79 -4.02 -6.26
CA PHE A 100 -18.52 -3.28 -5.24
C PHE A 100 -18.94 -1.91 -5.78
N ASP A 101 -19.77 -1.19 -5.04
CA ASP A 101 -20.19 0.16 -5.41
C ASP A 101 -19.59 1.16 -4.43
N VAL A 102 -19.24 2.34 -4.95
CA VAL A 102 -18.75 3.46 -4.16
C VAL A 102 -19.69 4.65 -4.35
N VAL A 103 -20.04 5.36 -3.28
CA VAL A 103 -20.81 6.60 -3.37
C VAL A 103 -19.86 7.76 -3.66
N VAL A 104 -20.04 8.38 -4.82
CA VAL A 104 -19.29 9.55 -5.29
C VAL A 104 -20.30 10.65 -5.55
N ASP A 105 -20.18 11.79 -4.86
CA ASP A 105 -21.11 12.91 -4.97
C ASP A 105 -22.60 12.49 -4.79
N GLY A 106 -22.85 11.50 -3.94
CA GLY A 106 -24.20 10.98 -3.68
C GLY A 106 -24.72 9.97 -4.71
N GLN A 107 -23.95 9.64 -5.75
CA GLN A 107 -24.31 8.69 -6.79
C GLN A 107 -23.47 7.40 -6.69
N PRO A 108 -24.06 6.22 -6.92
CA PRO A 108 -23.32 4.98 -6.91
C PRO A 108 -22.48 4.82 -8.20
N VAL A 109 -21.21 4.50 -8.04
CA VAL A 109 -20.29 4.15 -9.13
C VAL A 109 -19.86 2.70 -8.96
N ARG A 110 -20.07 1.89 -10.00
CA ARG A 110 -19.73 0.47 -9.99
C ARG A 110 -18.22 0.28 -10.14
N VAL A 111 -17.64 -0.57 -9.30
CA VAL A 111 -16.24 -1.02 -9.36
C VAL A 111 -16.22 -2.50 -9.73
N THR A 112 -15.61 -2.88 -10.85
CA THR A 112 -15.85 -4.19 -11.48
C THR A 112 -14.68 -5.18 -11.46
N ASN A 113 -13.43 -4.75 -11.26
CA ASN A 113 -12.30 -5.66 -11.34
C ASN A 113 -12.24 -6.61 -10.13
N VAL A 114 -11.83 -7.86 -10.37
CA VAL A 114 -11.51 -8.84 -9.32
C VAL A 114 -9.98 -8.86 -9.20
N ASP A 115 -9.44 -8.97 -7.99
CA ASP A 115 -7.99 -8.96 -7.70
C ASP A 115 -7.25 -7.61 -7.76
N TYR A 116 -7.94 -6.48 -7.57
CA TYR A 116 -7.27 -5.20 -7.33
C TYR A 116 -6.39 -5.22 -6.07
N LEU A 117 -5.36 -4.37 -6.06
CA LEU A 117 -4.49 -4.18 -4.91
C LEU A 117 -5.23 -3.45 -3.77
N VAL A 118 -5.05 -3.90 -2.54
CA VAL A 118 -5.61 -3.27 -1.33
C VAL A 118 -4.48 -2.63 -0.53
N THR A 119 -4.42 -1.30 -0.53
CA THR A 119 -3.32 -0.52 0.04
C THR A 119 -3.83 0.55 1.02
N GLY A 120 -2.90 1.18 1.75
CA GLY A 120 -3.21 2.26 2.68
C GLY A 120 -3.81 1.81 4.02
N PRO A 121 -4.23 2.78 4.85
CA PRO A 121 -4.93 2.54 6.11
C PRO A 121 -6.15 1.64 5.93
N ASN A 122 -6.18 0.50 6.62
CA ASN A 122 -7.28 -0.46 6.57
C ASN A 122 -7.63 -0.94 7.99
N ARG A 123 -8.83 -1.50 8.14
CA ARG A 123 -9.30 -2.09 9.39
C ARG A 123 -8.71 -3.49 9.54
N PHE A 124 -8.45 -3.90 10.78
CA PHE A 124 -8.05 -5.26 11.11
C PHE A 124 -9.12 -5.93 11.96
N VAL A 125 -9.47 -7.17 11.63
CA VAL A 125 -10.40 -8.01 12.37
C VAL A 125 -9.72 -9.34 12.66
N SER A 126 -9.53 -9.67 13.94
CA SER A 126 -8.99 -10.98 14.32
C SER A 126 -10.06 -12.05 14.06
N THR A 127 -9.65 -13.19 13.48
CA THR A 127 -10.55 -14.31 13.16
C THR A 127 -10.16 -15.60 13.88
N GLY A 128 -9.13 -15.56 14.74
CA GLY A 128 -8.63 -16.71 15.46
C GLY A 128 -7.20 -16.55 15.96
N TYR A 129 -6.66 -17.63 16.51
CA TYR A 129 -5.27 -17.69 16.94
C TYR A 129 -4.36 -17.71 15.69
N ALA A 130 -3.51 -16.70 15.55
CA ALA A 130 -2.64 -16.50 14.38
C ALA A 130 -3.37 -16.22 13.05
N SER A 131 -4.63 -15.80 13.07
CA SER A 131 -5.37 -15.37 11.88
C SER A 131 -6.03 -14.00 12.05
N ARG A 132 -6.01 -13.21 10.98
CA ARG A 132 -6.71 -11.93 10.91
C ARG A 132 -7.16 -11.63 9.48
N MET A 133 -8.09 -10.70 9.35
CA MET A 133 -8.45 -10.08 8.09
C MET A 133 -8.06 -8.62 8.13
N ARG A 134 -7.58 -8.08 7.01
CA ARG A 134 -7.39 -6.64 6.82
C ARG A 134 -8.15 -6.13 5.62
N GLY A 135 -8.76 -4.97 5.71
CA GLY A 135 -9.57 -4.48 4.60
C GLY A 135 -10.48 -3.30 4.91
N PHE A 136 -11.54 -3.17 4.11
CA PHE A 136 -12.49 -2.07 4.17
C PHE A 136 -13.90 -2.57 4.44
N ALA A 137 -14.61 -1.84 5.29
CA ALA A 137 -16.02 -2.03 5.59
C ALA A 137 -16.88 -1.01 4.84
N ASN A 138 -18.19 -1.21 4.92
CA ASN A 138 -19.17 -0.23 4.45
C ASN A 138 -18.95 1.13 5.10
N GLY A 139 -19.06 2.20 4.31
CA GLY A 139 -18.82 3.58 4.75
C GLY A 139 -17.35 3.99 4.86
N ASP A 140 -16.39 3.07 4.71
CA ASP A 140 -14.98 3.46 4.64
C ASP A 140 -14.74 4.29 3.37
N GLY A 141 -14.09 5.44 3.55
CA GLY A 141 -13.66 6.29 2.45
C GLY A 141 -12.49 5.65 1.72
N VAL A 142 -12.62 5.46 0.42
CA VAL A 142 -11.57 4.85 -0.42
C VAL A 142 -11.29 5.69 -1.65
N LEU A 143 -10.01 5.70 -2.05
CA LEU A 143 -9.54 6.16 -3.34
C LEU A 143 -9.34 4.95 -4.24
N ILE A 144 -10.05 4.94 -5.36
CA ILE A 144 -9.97 3.88 -6.36
C ILE A 144 -9.19 4.44 -7.55
N LEU A 145 -8.19 3.68 -7.99
CA LEU A 145 -7.35 3.99 -9.14
C LEU A 145 -7.56 2.91 -10.18
N GLY A 146 -7.90 3.31 -11.40
CA GLY A 146 -8.27 2.37 -12.44
C GLY A 146 -8.49 3.03 -13.78
N THR A 147 -9.23 2.35 -14.64
CA THR A 147 -9.64 2.87 -15.94
C THR A 147 -11.14 3.04 -16.02
N ALA A 148 -11.60 4.07 -16.73
CA ALA A 148 -13.01 4.27 -17.01
C ALA A 148 -13.55 3.07 -17.78
N GLY A 149 -14.70 2.55 -17.35
CA GLY A 149 -15.37 1.42 -17.99
C GLY A 149 -16.87 1.67 -18.12
N PRO A 150 -17.60 0.79 -18.83
CA PRO A 150 -19.04 0.93 -18.99
C PRO A 150 -19.74 0.95 -17.61
N GLY A 151 -20.33 2.10 -17.26
CA GLY A 151 -21.08 2.26 -16.01
C GLY A 151 -20.23 2.39 -14.74
N GLY A 152 -18.93 2.66 -14.85
CA GLY A 152 -18.10 2.88 -13.66
C GLY A 152 -16.58 2.80 -13.90
N ILE A 153 -15.89 2.08 -13.02
CA ILE A 153 -14.43 1.99 -13.01
C ILE A 153 -13.94 0.54 -12.89
N THR A 154 -12.97 0.19 -13.71
CA THR A 154 -12.21 -1.05 -13.57
C THR A 154 -11.02 -0.78 -12.65
N ALA A 155 -11.14 -1.13 -11.37
CA ALA A 155 -10.12 -0.85 -10.37
C ALA A 155 -8.83 -1.65 -10.59
N ARG A 156 -7.68 -1.00 -10.50
CA ARG A 156 -6.37 -1.64 -10.35
C ARG A 156 -5.92 -1.66 -8.89
N GLU A 157 -6.25 -0.59 -8.17
CA GLU A 157 -5.87 -0.38 -6.78
C GLU A 157 -7.01 0.32 -6.03
N VAL A 158 -7.25 -0.12 -4.79
CA VAL A 158 -8.16 0.50 -3.84
C VAL A 158 -7.35 0.85 -2.60
N TYR A 159 -7.25 2.15 -2.33
CA TYR A 159 -6.52 2.71 -1.22
C TYR A 159 -7.49 3.24 -0.16
N GLY A 160 -7.24 2.92 1.11
CA GLY A 160 -8.02 3.46 2.22
C GLY A 160 -7.71 4.93 2.49
N GLY A 161 -8.71 5.80 2.36
CA GLY A 161 -8.57 7.24 2.59
C GLY A 161 -8.64 8.08 1.32
N THR A 162 -8.24 9.34 1.44
CA THR A 162 -8.32 10.35 0.37
C THR A 162 -7.09 10.37 -0.52
N ARG A 163 -7.20 10.99 -1.70
CA ARG A 163 -6.03 11.33 -2.54
C ARG A 163 -4.99 12.16 -1.79
N ALA A 164 -5.43 13.11 -0.96
CA ALA A 164 -4.51 13.93 -0.17
C ALA A 164 -3.71 13.08 0.84
N GLN A 165 -4.37 12.11 1.49
CA GLN A 165 -3.71 11.16 2.40
C GLN A 165 -2.74 10.24 1.65
N TYR A 166 -3.13 9.73 0.47
CA TYR A 166 -2.26 8.93 -0.39
C TYR A 166 -0.97 9.69 -0.74
N LEU A 167 -1.11 10.91 -1.25
CA LEU A 167 0.02 11.73 -1.67
C LEU A 167 0.90 12.16 -0.49
N SER A 168 0.28 12.44 0.66
CA SER A 168 1.00 12.74 1.91
C SER A 168 1.83 11.55 2.37
N GLY A 169 1.26 10.35 2.37
CA GLY A 169 1.95 9.11 2.71
C GLY A 169 3.15 8.85 1.79
N MET A 170 2.98 9.04 0.48
CA MET A 170 4.09 8.92 -0.47
C MET A 170 5.22 9.92 -0.21
N ARG A 171 4.88 11.18 0.06
CA ARG A 171 5.89 12.20 0.39
C ARG A 171 6.65 11.85 1.67
N ALA A 172 5.95 11.36 2.69
CA ALA A 172 6.58 10.92 3.93
C ALA A 172 7.57 9.76 3.69
N VAL A 173 7.20 8.78 2.86
CA VAL A 173 8.10 7.67 2.48
C VAL A 173 9.33 8.19 1.72
N VAL A 174 9.16 9.11 0.76
CA VAL A 174 10.28 9.74 0.04
C VAL A 174 11.25 10.42 1.02
N TRP A 175 10.71 11.16 2.00
CA TRP A 175 11.52 11.81 3.04
C TRP A 175 12.29 10.80 3.90
N LEU A 176 11.63 9.75 4.38
CA LEU A 176 12.27 8.71 5.19
C LEU A 176 13.37 7.98 4.43
N LEU A 177 13.15 7.66 3.15
CA LEU A 177 14.16 7.05 2.29
C LEU A 177 15.35 7.98 2.05
N GLY A 178 15.10 9.29 1.88
CA GLY A 178 16.16 10.30 1.80
C GLY A 178 17.03 10.33 3.07
N ILE A 179 16.40 10.32 4.25
CA ILE A 179 17.12 10.25 5.54
C ILE A 179 17.93 8.95 5.64
N ALA A 180 17.31 7.80 5.32
CA ALA A 180 17.98 6.50 5.34
C ALA A 180 19.20 6.46 4.40
N ALA A 181 19.10 7.07 3.22
CA ALA A 181 20.21 7.17 2.28
C ALA A 181 21.40 7.96 2.87
N VAL A 182 21.12 9.12 3.47
CA VAL A 182 22.15 9.96 4.11
C VAL A 182 22.82 9.23 5.27
N LEU A 183 22.03 8.62 6.17
CA LEU A 183 22.56 7.87 7.31
C LEU A 183 23.43 6.69 6.86
N SER A 184 23.02 5.98 5.81
CA SER A 184 23.77 4.84 5.27
C SER A 184 25.13 5.26 4.71
N ALA A 185 25.18 6.41 4.03
CA ALA A 185 26.43 6.98 3.55
C ALA A 185 27.36 7.39 4.71
N ILE A 186 26.83 8.07 5.73
CA ILE A 186 27.59 8.49 6.92
C ILE A 186 28.17 7.28 7.65
N ILE A 187 27.35 6.25 7.92
CA ILE A 187 27.80 5.01 8.58
C ILE A 187 28.88 4.32 7.75
N GLY A 188 28.72 4.28 6.42
CA GLY A 188 29.72 3.73 5.51
C GLY A 188 31.08 4.46 5.61
N VAL A 189 31.07 5.78 5.76
CA VAL A 189 32.28 6.61 5.91
C VAL A 189 32.92 6.40 7.28
N ILE A 190 32.15 6.45 8.37
CA ILE A 190 32.66 6.24 9.73
C ILE A 190 33.29 4.85 9.85
N ALA A 191 32.61 3.82 9.34
CA ALA A 191 33.14 2.45 9.36
C ALA A 191 34.43 2.28 8.56
N ALA A 192 34.62 3.07 7.50
CA ALA A 192 35.86 3.06 6.72
C ALA A 192 37.02 3.80 7.41
N TRP A 193 36.70 4.83 8.20
CA TRP A 193 37.67 5.57 9.00
C TRP A 193 38.13 4.80 10.24
N ALA A 194 37.23 4.10 10.93
CA ALA A 194 37.56 3.30 12.12
C ALA A 194 38.42 2.06 11.83
N GLU A 195 38.61 1.70 10.56
CA GLU A 195 39.48 0.61 10.11
C GLU A 195 40.87 1.09 9.64
N ARG A 196 41.13 2.40 9.67
CA ARG A 196 42.46 3.00 9.46
C ARG A 196 43.16 3.21 10.79
#